data_AF-A0A1F0MSW5-F1
#
_entry.id   AF-A0A1F0MSW5-F1
#
_cell.length_a   1.000
_cell.length_b   1.000
_cell.length_c   1.000
_cell.angle_alpha   90.00
_cell.angle_beta   90.00
_cell.angle_gamma   90.00
#
_symmetry.space_group_name_H-M   'P 1'
#
loop_
_entity.id
_entity.type
_entity.pdbx_description
1 polymer ?
#
loop_
_entity_poly.entity_id
_entity_poly.type
_entity_poly.pdbx_seq_one_letter_code
_entity_poly.pdbx_strand_id
1 'polypeptide(L)'
;MTSKNLPTAEDIAATKRKRTILIVVVSIILVFLLAIALIPLALSGLFSNGVKTEGIDESRLKAAETDIDGEWTVTKRPGPNSTSAGFTFSEVLPGQRKVTSASTEGVSGNVTIEAGTLTAGEITVDLNNLTSDSDVRDSNVRRKILHTDTYPEATFRVTEPADVSQLPEDGSVGTVELTGEMTIHGKTNPVTHEFAAARSGSSVYVAGDVPINRLDYGVESPEFVAATINEEGEINVRLHLTKD
;
A
#
# COMPACT_ATOMS: atom_id res chain seq x y z
N MET A 1 -4.33 -71.48 -34.90
CA MET A 1 -5.32 -70.96 -33.93
C MET A 1 -4.73 -71.08 -32.54
N THR A 2 -4.31 -69.98 -31.93
CA THR A 2 -3.75 -69.97 -30.57
C THR A 2 -4.85 -69.50 -29.63
N SER A 3 -5.33 -70.39 -28.74
CA SER A 3 -6.32 -70.05 -27.73
C SER A 3 -5.71 -69.03 -26.76
N LYS A 4 -6.26 -67.81 -26.73
CA LYS A 4 -5.85 -66.77 -25.79
C LYS A 4 -6.54 -67.10 -24.47
N ASN A 5 -5.80 -67.63 -23.50
CA ASN A 5 -6.33 -67.93 -22.16
C ASN A 5 -6.95 -66.65 -21.56
N LEU A 6 -8.25 -66.70 -21.28
CA LEU A 6 -8.93 -65.59 -20.62
C LEU A 6 -8.49 -65.56 -19.14
N PRO A 7 -8.22 -64.36 -18.59
CA PRO A 7 -7.81 -64.21 -17.20
C PRO A 7 -8.87 -64.77 -16.26
N THR A 8 -8.44 -65.49 -15.23
CA THR A 8 -9.35 -66.07 -14.23
C THR A 8 -9.99 -64.98 -13.38
N ALA A 9 -11.12 -65.27 -12.74
CA ALA A 9 -11.77 -64.33 -11.82
C ALA A 9 -10.82 -63.86 -10.69
N GLU A 10 -9.88 -64.71 -10.29
CA GLU A 10 -8.86 -64.41 -9.29
C GLU A 10 -7.78 -63.45 -9.82
N ASP A 11 -7.33 -63.62 -11.06
CA ASP A 11 -6.38 -62.70 -11.72
C ASP A 11 -6.98 -61.30 -11.93
N ILE A 12 -8.27 -61.24 -12.28
CA ILE A 12 -9.01 -59.99 -12.44
C ILE A 12 -9.17 -59.30 -11.07
N ALA A 13 -9.49 -60.06 -10.02
CA ALA A 13 -9.64 -59.52 -8.66
C ALA A 13 -8.30 -59.00 -8.09
N ALA A 14 -7.20 -59.73 -8.28
CA ALA A 14 -5.88 -59.33 -7.83
C ALA A 14 -5.38 -58.06 -8.55
N THR A 15 -5.61 -57.97 -9.87
CA THR A 15 -5.26 -56.80 -10.68
C THR A 15 -6.09 -55.58 -10.28
N LYS A 16 -7.40 -55.77 -10.06
CA LYS A 16 -8.31 -54.72 -9.57
C LYS A 16 -7.87 -54.21 -8.19
N ARG A 17 -7.52 -55.11 -7.25
CA ARG A 17 -7.01 -54.76 -5.92
C ARG A 17 -5.70 -53.98 -5.97
N LYS A 18 -4.73 -54.41 -6.79
CA LYS A 18 -3.46 -53.68 -6.99
C LYS A 18 -3.68 -52.30 -7.58
N ARG A 19 -4.57 -52.16 -8.57
CA ARG A 19 -4.94 -50.87 -9.16
C ARG A 19 -5.63 -49.95 -8.15
N THR A 20 -6.55 -50.47 -7.34
CA THR A 20 -7.20 -49.70 -6.26
C THR A 20 -6.18 -49.23 -5.21
N ILE A 21 -5.26 -50.09 -4.77
CA ILE A 21 -4.20 -49.72 -3.82
C ILE A 21 -3.30 -48.63 -4.41
N LEU A 22 -2.87 -48.78 -5.66
CA LEU A 22 -2.05 -47.78 -6.35
C LEU A 22 -2.76 -46.42 -6.45
N ILE A 23 -4.05 -46.41 -6.84
CA ILE A 23 -4.84 -45.18 -6.91
C ILE A 23 -4.97 -44.51 -5.54
N VAL A 24 -5.20 -45.29 -4.47
CA VAL A 24 -5.30 -44.76 -3.11
C VAL A 24 -3.97 -44.15 -2.66
N VAL A 25 -2.85 -44.84 -2.88
CA VAL A 25 -1.51 -44.34 -2.51
C VAL A 25 -1.16 -43.07 -3.28
N VAL A 26 -1.39 -43.04 -4.59
CA VAL A 26 -1.14 -41.85 -5.42
C VAL A 26 -2.03 -40.68 -4.98
N SER A 27 -3.31 -40.93 -4.66
CA SER A 27 -4.24 -39.89 -4.19
C SER A 27 -3.80 -39.32 -2.84
N ILE A 28 -3.34 -40.15 -1.91
CA ILE A 28 -2.83 -39.70 -0.61
C ILE A 28 -1.59 -38.81 -0.79
N ILE A 29 -0.64 -39.21 -1.64
CA ILE A 29 0.57 -38.42 -1.93
C ILE A 29 0.18 -37.07 -2.55
N LEU A 30 -0.77 -37.06 -3.49
CA LEU A 30 -1.22 -35.85 -4.17
C LEU A 30 -1.90 -34.88 -3.19
N VAL A 31 -2.75 -35.38 -2.28
CA VAL A 31 -3.36 -34.57 -1.21
C VAL A 31 -2.30 -34.02 -0.26
N PHE A 32 -1.29 -34.82 0.10
CA PHE A 32 -0.21 -34.40 0.99
C PHE A 32 0.68 -33.31 0.36
N LEU A 33 1.01 -33.44 -0.94
CA LEU A 33 1.74 -32.43 -1.69
C LEU A 33 0.92 -31.13 -1.87
N LEU A 34 -0.39 -31.26 -2.11
CA LEU A 34 -1.29 -30.11 -2.18
C LEU A 34 -1.35 -29.38 -0.82
N ALA A 35 -1.43 -30.12 0.29
CA ALA A 35 -1.39 -29.55 1.63
C ALA A 35 -0.05 -28.84 1.91
N ILE A 36 1.10 -29.46 1.58
CA ILE A 36 2.42 -28.84 1.75
C ILE A 36 2.58 -27.57 0.90
N ALA A 37 1.97 -27.48 -0.29
CA ALA A 37 2.01 -26.29 -1.12
C ALA A 37 1.05 -25.18 -0.62
N LEU A 38 -0.11 -25.55 -0.06
CA LEU A 38 -1.11 -24.61 0.45
C LEU A 38 -0.79 -24.08 1.86
N ILE A 39 -0.04 -24.83 2.68
CA ILE A 39 0.33 -24.42 4.04
C ILE A 39 1.21 -23.14 4.05
N PRO A 40 2.28 -23.01 3.24
CA PRO A 40 3.04 -21.77 3.13
C PRO A 40 2.21 -20.60 2.63
N LEU A 41 1.27 -20.83 1.70
CA LEU A 41 0.38 -19.82 1.14
C LEU A 41 -0.69 -19.35 2.16
N ALA A 42 -1.16 -20.25 3.02
CA ALA A 42 -2.06 -19.92 4.12
C ALA A 42 -1.34 -19.19 5.27
N LEU A 43 -0.07 -19.50 5.52
CA LEU A 43 0.76 -18.84 6.53
C LEU A 43 1.28 -17.47 6.06
N SER A 44 1.52 -17.25 4.77
CA SER A 44 2.01 -15.97 4.25
C SER A 44 1.02 -14.81 4.47
N GLY A 45 -0.29 -15.08 4.47
CA GLY A 45 -1.32 -14.08 4.80
C GLY A 45 -1.45 -13.73 6.28
N LEU A 46 -0.92 -14.59 7.18
CA LEU A 46 -1.00 -14.37 8.64
C LEU A 46 0.05 -13.37 9.14
N PHE A 47 1.24 -13.32 8.52
CA PHE A 47 2.39 -12.53 8.97
C PHE A 47 2.74 -11.32 8.11
N SER A 48 1.93 -11.00 7.10
CA SER A 48 2.13 -9.81 6.25
C SER A 48 1.53 -8.56 6.90
N ASN A 49 2.22 -7.42 6.76
CA ASN A 49 1.88 -6.13 7.36
C ASN A 49 1.11 -5.20 6.39
N GLY A 50 0.54 -5.77 5.33
CA GLY A 50 -0.07 -5.04 4.23
C GLY A 50 0.95 -4.43 3.27
N VAL A 51 0.53 -3.37 2.57
CA VAL A 51 1.33 -2.65 1.57
C VAL A 51 1.53 -1.22 2.06
N LYS A 52 2.73 -0.90 2.57
CA LYS A 52 3.08 0.45 3.04
C LYS A 52 3.65 1.27 1.88
N THR A 53 3.29 2.55 1.83
CA THR A 53 4.03 3.53 1.03
C THR A 53 5.36 3.82 1.71
N GLU A 54 6.45 3.34 1.13
CA GLU A 54 7.80 3.62 1.63
C GLU A 54 8.26 5.06 1.32
N GLY A 55 9.31 5.52 2.01
CA GLY A 55 9.97 6.80 1.72
C GLY A 55 10.69 6.84 0.37
N ILE A 56 11.53 7.87 0.19
CA ILE A 56 12.33 8.05 -1.03
C ILE A 56 13.47 7.02 -1.04
N ASP A 57 13.58 6.22 -2.10
CA ASP A 57 14.76 5.41 -2.42
C ASP A 57 15.89 6.33 -2.90
N GLU A 58 16.76 6.72 -1.97
CA GLU A 58 17.90 7.62 -2.20
C GLU A 58 18.91 7.07 -3.21
N SER A 59 19.00 5.73 -3.36
CA SER A 59 19.95 5.09 -4.29
C SER A 59 19.63 5.38 -5.77
N ARG A 60 18.47 5.99 -6.03
CA ARG A 60 17.94 6.32 -7.35
C ARG A 60 18.02 7.80 -7.67
N LEU A 61 18.45 8.61 -6.70
CA LEU A 61 18.56 10.04 -6.87
C LEU A 61 19.86 10.39 -7.62
N LYS A 62 19.80 11.50 -8.35
CA LYS A 62 20.91 12.10 -9.07
C LYS A 62 20.80 13.62 -8.94
N ALA A 63 21.83 14.34 -9.35
CA ALA A 63 21.78 15.80 -9.37
C ALA A 63 20.57 16.33 -10.16
N ALA A 64 20.02 17.44 -9.69
CA ALA A 64 18.95 18.16 -10.34
C ALA A 64 19.42 18.75 -11.68
N GLU A 65 18.54 18.72 -12.68
CA GLU A 65 18.77 19.29 -14.01
C GLU A 65 17.97 20.58 -14.22
N THR A 66 17.08 20.92 -13.29
CA THR A 66 16.20 22.09 -13.35
C THR A 66 16.22 22.87 -12.03
N ASP A 67 15.95 24.17 -12.11
CA ASP A 67 15.63 24.99 -10.94
C ASP A 67 14.33 24.52 -10.27
N ILE A 68 14.15 24.88 -9.00
CA ILE A 68 13.02 24.47 -8.16
C ILE A 68 11.74 25.28 -8.44
N ASP A 69 11.86 26.47 -9.02
CA ASP A 69 10.73 27.38 -9.25
C ASP A 69 9.85 26.88 -10.40
N GLY A 70 8.54 27.07 -10.31
CA GLY A 70 7.58 26.72 -11.34
C GLY A 70 6.41 25.90 -10.84
N GLU A 71 5.61 25.42 -11.79
CA GLU A 71 4.49 24.52 -11.54
C GLU A 71 4.95 23.06 -11.67
N TRP A 72 4.58 22.26 -10.69
CA TRP A 72 4.96 20.87 -10.58
C TRP A 72 3.71 20.02 -10.41
N THR A 73 3.54 19.04 -11.29
CA THR A 73 2.37 18.16 -11.31
C THR A 73 2.75 16.74 -10.87
N VAL A 74 1.91 16.13 -10.05
CA VAL A 74 2.06 14.73 -9.63
C VAL A 74 1.96 13.81 -10.84
N THR A 75 2.95 12.94 -11.03
CA THR A 75 2.95 11.95 -12.10
C THR A 75 2.62 10.54 -11.60
N LYS A 76 1.93 9.77 -12.44
CA LYS A 76 1.64 8.34 -12.24
C LYS A 76 2.63 7.44 -12.99
N ARG A 77 3.83 7.97 -13.30
CA ARG A 77 4.85 7.21 -14.02
C ARG A 77 5.33 6.06 -13.13
N PRO A 78 5.31 4.81 -13.63
CA PRO A 78 5.85 3.68 -12.88
C PRO A 78 7.37 3.77 -12.79
N GLY A 79 7.93 3.27 -11.71
CA GLY A 79 9.37 3.24 -11.49
C GLY A 79 9.75 3.31 -10.02
N PRO A 80 11.06 3.34 -9.73
CA PRO A 80 11.53 3.70 -8.40
C PRO A 80 10.99 5.08 -8.01
N ASN A 81 10.64 5.25 -6.74
CA ASN A 81 10.03 6.48 -6.24
C ASN A 81 8.73 6.91 -6.95
N SER A 82 8.02 5.97 -7.58
CA SER A 82 6.67 6.21 -8.09
C SER A 82 5.74 6.70 -6.99
N THR A 83 4.80 7.54 -7.41
CA THR A 83 3.79 8.14 -6.53
C THR A 83 2.94 7.07 -5.85
N SER A 84 2.78 7.16 -4.54
CA SER A 84 1.94 6.30 -3.72
C SER A 84 1.47 7.07 -2.48
N ALA A 85 0.26 6.80 -2.02
CA ALA A 85 -0.26 7.30 -0.75
C ALA A 85 -1.04 6.19 -0.04
N GLY A 86 -1.09 6.21 1.28
CA GLY A 86 -1.66 5.13 2.05
C GLY A 86 -1.73 5.43 3.54
N PHE A 87 -2.00 4.39 4.32
CA PHE A 87 -1.98 4.46 5.78
C PHE A 87 -1.21 3.27 6.37
N THR A 88 -0.80 3.44 7.63
CA THR A 88 -0.26 2.38 8.49
C THR A 88 -0.82 2.53 9.89
N PHE A 89 -1.45 1.47 10.41
CA PHE A 89 -2.00 1.44 11.77
C PHE A 89 -1.58 0.17 12.51
N SER A 90 -1.38 0.28 13.82
CA SER A 90 -1.21 -0.88 14.69
C SER A 90 -2.58 -1.49 15.05
N GLU A 91 -2.67 -2.81 15.01
CA GLU A 91 -3.79 -3.61 15.51
C GLU A 91 -3.38 -4.29 16.83
N VAL A 92 -4.27 -4.19 17.82
CA VAL A 92 -4.14 -4.89 19.10
C VAL A 92 -5.03 -6.13 19.06
N LEU A 93 -4.40 -7.29 18.99
CA LEU A 93 -5.03 -8.60 19.15
C LEU A 93 -4.71 -9.16 20.54
N PRO A 94 -5.54 -10.05 21.13
CA PRO A 94 -5.19 -10.73 22.36
C PRO A 94 -3.85 -11.48 22.23
N GLY A 95 -2.81 -10.95 22.87
CA GLY A 95 -1.46 -11.53 22.89
C GLY A 95 -0.55 -11.24 21.68
N GLN A 96 -0.98 -10.40 20.73
CA GLN A 96 -0.18 -10.03 19.54
C GLN A 96 -0.38 -8.55 19.17
N ARG A 97 0.70 -7.87 18.76
CA ARG A 97 0.63 -6.58 18.06
C ARG A 97 0.89 -6.85 16.59
N LYS A 98 -0.01 -6.40 15.73
CA LYS A 98 0.13 -6.46 14.27
C LYS A 98 0.17 -5.04 13.71
N VAL A 99 0.79 -4.84 12.56
CA VAL A 99 0.71 -3.59 11.80
C VAL A 99 0.01 -3.90 10.49
N THR A 100 -0.88 -2.99 10.08
CA THR A 100 -1.64 -3.11 8.84
C THR A 100 -1.47 -1.83 8.04
N SER A 101 -1.09 -2.01 6.78
CA SER A 101 -0.86 -0.93 5.84
C SER A 101 -1.61 -1.16 4.54
N ALA A 102 -2.07 -0.09 3.91
CA ALA A 102 -2.67 -0.14 2.59
C ALA A 102 -2.29 1.11 1.80
N SER A 103 -2.11 0.97 0.49
CA SER A 103 -1.70 2.08 -0.39
C SER A 103 -2.39 2.06 -1.74
N THR A 104 -2.32 3.21 -2.43
CA THR A 104 -2.86 3.47 -3.76
C THR A 104 -1.88 4.33 -4.55
N GLU A 105 -1.78 4.08 -5.85
CA GLU A 105 -1.09 4.97 -6.80
C GLU A 105 -2.05 6.02 -7.39
N GLY A 106 -3.32 5.99 -6.99
CA GLY A 106 -4.37 6.91 -7.39
C GLY A 106 -4.22 8.29 -6.78
N VAL A 107 -3.09 8.96 -7.03
CA VAL A 107 -2.80 10.29 -6.50
C VAL A 107 -2.67 11.29 -7.65
N SER A 108 -3.17 12.49 -7.44
CA SER A 108 -3.07 13.62 -8.37
C SER A 108 -2.92 14.92 -7.60
N GLY A 109 -2.42 15.96 -8.26
CA GLY A 109 -2.26 17.25 -7.63
C GLY A 109 -1.20 18.08 -8.33
N ASN A 110 -1.06 19.31 -7.88
CA ASN A 110 -0.04 20.24 -8.33
C ASN A 110 0.47 21.07 -7.16
N VAL A 111 1.66 21.64 -7.35
CA VAL A 111 2.25 22.63 -6.45
C VAL A 111 2.91 23.75 -7.26
N THR A 112 2.93 24.94 -6.69
CA THR A 112 3.54 26.13 -7.29
C THR A 112 4.66 26.64 -6.38
N ILE A 113 5.85 26.80 -6.94
CA ILE A 113 7.02 27.32 -6.24
C ILE A 113 7.47 28.61 -6.93
N GLU A 114 7.58 29.69 -6.17
CA GLU A 114 8.00 31.01 -6.67
C GLU A 114 9.16 31.53 -5.82
N ALA A 115 10.29 31.85 -6.46
CA ALA A 115 11.49 32.38 -5.80
C ALA A 115 11.93 31.55 -4.58
N GLY A 116 11.92 30.22 -4.71
CA GLY A 116 12.28 29.27 -3.66
C GLY A 116 11.23 29.09 -2.58
N THR A 117 10.02 29.63 -2.74
CA THR A 117 8.92 29.48 -1.77
C THR A 117 7.78 28.68 -2.38
N LEU A 118 7.35 27.61 -1.72
CA LEU A 118 6.10 26.92 -2.05
C LEU A 118 4.93 27.83 -1.66
N THR A 119 4.18 28.33 -2.65
CA THR A 119 3.09 29.30 -2.44
C THR A 119 1.71 28.68 -2.50
N ALA A 120 1.57 27.57 -3.24
CA ALA A 120 0.32 26.82 -3.35
C ALA A 120 0.60 25.34 -3.57
N GLY A 121 -0.31 24.48 -3.12
CA GLY A 121 -0.24 23.05 -3.36
C GLY A 121 -1.50 22.34 -2.93
N GLU A 122 -1.98 21.42 -3.75
CA GLU A 122 -3.10 20.55 -3.44
C GLU A 122 -2.86 19.15 -3.98
N ILE A 123 -2.98 18.16 -3.11
CA ILE A 123 -2.84 16.74 -3.41
C ILE A 123 -4.17 16.06 -3.10
N THR A 124 -4.65 15.24 -4.03
CA THR A 124 -5.87 14.43 -3.92
C THR A 124 -5.51 12.96 -4.09
N VAL A 125 -6.02 12.12 -3.19
CA VAL A 125 -5.81 10.67 -3.18
C VAL A 125 -7.15 9.97 -3.37
N ASP A 126 -7.28 9.17 -4.43
CA ASP A 126 -8.41 8.28 -4.69
C ASP A 126 -8.30 7.02 -3.81
N LEU A 127 -9.24 6.90 -2.88
CA LEU A 127 -9.31 5.82 -1.90
C LEU A 127 -10.02 4.57 -2.43
N ASN A 128 -10.68 4.63 -3.59
CA ASN A 128 -11.41 3.49 -4.16
C ASN A 128 -10.49 2.34 -4.57
N ASN A 129 -9.24 2.66 -4.87
CA ASN A 129 -8.21 1.72 -5.31
C ASN A 129 -7.16 1.43 -4.22
N LEU A 130 -7.48 1.71 -2.95
CA LEU A 130 -6.61 1.39 -1.84
C LEU A 130 -6.44 -0.13 -1.70
N THR A 131 -5.21 -0.62 -1.71
CA THR A 131 -4.90 -2.05 -1.70
C THR A 131 -3.93 -2.42 -0.60
N SER A 132 -4.05 -3.66 -0.13
CA SER A 132 -3.16 -4.25 0.84
C SER A 132 -2.93 -5.72 0.50
N ASP A 133 -2.37 -6.52 1.41
CA ASP A 133 -2.19 -7.97 1.17
C ASP A 133 -3.47 -8.83 1.19
N SER A 134 -4.67 -8.22 1.32
CA SER A 134 -5.93 -8.95 1.43
C SER A 134 -7.10 -8.19 0.82
N ASP A 135 -7.65 -8.72 -0.28
CA ASP A 135 -8.83 -8.17 -0.97
C ASP A 135 -10.05 -8.03 -0.03
N VAL A 136 -10.20 -8.97 0.91
CA VAL A 136 -11.28 -8.94 1.89
C VAL A 136 -11.09 -7.78 2.85
N ARG A 137 -9.85 -7.53 3.31
CA ARG A 137 -9.53 -6.37 4.15
C ARG A 137 -9.79 -5.08 3.38
N ASP A 138 -9.28 -5.00 2.17
CA ASP A 138 -9.44 -3.85 1.27
C ASP A 138 -10.92 -3.48 1.07
N SER A 139 -11.76 -4.49 0.80
CA SER A 139 -13.20 -4.28 0.67
C SER A 139 -13.87 -3.82 1.96
N ASN A 140 -13.43 -4.32 3.13
CA ASN A 140 -14.01 -3.89 4.42
C ASN A 140 -13.56 -2.47 4.79
N VAL A 141 -12.28 -2.14 4.57
CA VAL A 141 -11.74 -0.80 4.80
C VAL A 141 -12.50 0.22 3.97
N ARG A 142 -12.65 0.00 2.67
CA ARG A 142 -13.37 0.94 1.79
C ARG A 142 -14.84 1.10 2.18
N ARG A 143 -15.55 0.00 2.46
CA ARG A 143 -17.01 0.03 2.64
C ARG A 143 -17.47 0.36 4.06
N LYS A 144 -16.74 -0.10 5.08
CA LYS A 144 -17.19 -0.07 6.49
C LYS A 144 -16.41 0.90 7.36
N ILE A 145 -15.27 1.39 6.90
CA ILE A 145 -14.38 2.25 7.69
C ILE A 145 -14.25 3.61 7.00
N LEU A 146 -13.79 3.65 5.75
CA LEU A 146 -13.59 4.89 4.99
C LEU A 146 -14.82 5.33 4.19
N HIS A 147 -15.84 4.47 4.06
CA HIS A 147 -17.06 4.74 3.31
C HIS A 147 -16.80 5.42 1.95
N THR A 148 -15.93 4.84 1.11
CA THR A 148 -15.42 5.50 -0.11
C THR A 148 -16.50 5.76 -1.16
N ASP A 149 -17.65 5.09 -1.08
CA ASP A 149 -18.82 5.43 -1.91
C ASP A 149 -19.37 6.84 -1.59
N THR A 150 -19.15 7.34 -0.38
CA THR A 150 -19.54 8.68 0.10
C THR A 150 -18.34 9.64 0.17
N TYR A 151 -17.18 9.15 0.60
CA TYR A 151 -15.94 9.92 0.75
C TYR A 151 -14.83 9.27 -0.11
N PRO A 152 -14.90 9.41 -1.44
CA PRO A 152 -13.99 8.70 -2.35
C PRO A 152 -12.55 9.21 -2.28
N GLU A 153 -12.35 10.41 -1.77
CA GLU A 153 -11.08 11.13 -1.82
C GLU A 153 -10.62 11.56 -0.43
N ALA A 154 -9.31 11.58 -0.24
CA ALA A 154 -8.64 12.34 0.80
C ALA A 154 -7.80 13.45 0.15
N THR A 155 -7.69 14.60 0.81
CA THR A 155 -6.93 15.74 0.27
C THR A 155 -5.96 16.32 1.30
N PHE A 156 -4.89 16.93 0.79
CA PHE A 156 -4.02 17.82 1.55
C PHE A 156 -3.83 19.10 0.76
N ARG A 157 -4.07 20.25 1.39
CA ARG A 157 -3.90 21.57 0.78
C ARG A 157 -2.98 22.42 1.63
N VAL A 158 -1.92 22.95 1.03
CA VAL A 158 -1.00 23.88 1.68
C VAL A 158 -1.75 25.17 2.03
N THR A 159 -1.62 25.62 3.28
CA THR A 159 -2.26 26.85 3.79
C THR A 159 -1.27 27.92 4.18
N GLU A 160 0.00 27.57 4.40
CA GLU A 160 1.08 28.51 4.70
C GLU A 160 2.23 28.35 3.71
N PRO A 161 2.86 29.43 3.25
CA PRO A 161 4.03 29.35 2.41
C PRO A 161 5.21 28.66 3.12
N ALA A 162 5.97 27.85 2.39
CA ALA A 162 7.15 27.15 2.93
C ALA A 162 8.41 27.45 2.12
N ASP A 163 9.52 27.75 2.79
CA ASP A 163 10.83 27.93 2.14
C ASP A 163 11.39 26.57 1.70
N VAL A 164 11.58 26.40 0.40
CA VAL A 164 12.16 25.21 -0.22
C VAL A 164 13.49 25.53 -0.92
N SER A 165 14.00 26.76 -0.79
CA SER A 165 15.26 27.20 -1.39
C SER A 165 16.48 26.45 -0.85
N GLN A 166 16.36 25.87 0.34
CA GLN A 166 17.41 25.09 0.99
C GLN A 166 17.53 23.65 0.46
N LEU A 167 16.62 23.22 -0.42
CA LEU A 167 16.68 21.86 -0.97
C LEU A 167 17.93 21.65 -1.83
N PRO A 168 18.76 20.64 -1.53
CA PRO A 168 20.00 20.38 -2.25
C PRO A 168 19.78 20.10 -3.74
N GLU A 169 20.74 20.52 -4.57
CA GLU A 169 20.73 20.28 -6.02
C GLU A 169 21.52 19.04 -6.43
N ASP A 170 22.29 18.45 -5.50
CA ASP A 170 23.15 17.30 -5.76
C ASP A 170 22.40 15.95 -5.72
N GLY A 171 21.10 15.98 -5.47
CA GLY A 171 20.26 14.79 -5.32
C GLY A 171 20.18 14.25 -3.90
N SER A 172 20.80 14.92 -2.91
CA SER A 172 20.59 14.56 -1.50
C SER A 172 19.19 14.97 -1.02
N VAL A 173 18.68 14.23 -0.04
CA VAL A 173 17.38 14.49 0.58
C VAL A 173 17.53 15.63 1.59
N GLY A 174 16.69 16.65 1.44
CA GLY A 174 16.45 17.69 2.44
C GLY A 174 15.13 17.48 3.18
N THR A 175 14.87 18.34 4.16
CA THR A 175 13.60 18.37 4.91
C THR A 175 12.89 19.68 4.65
N VAL A 176 11.56 19.64 4.52
CA VAL A 176 10.69 20.82 4.41
C VAL A 176 9.52 20.65 5.38
N GLU A 177 9.29 21.66 6.23
CA GLU A 177 8.08 21.73 7.04
C GLU A 177 6.94 22.30 6.21
N LEU A 178 5.80 21.60 6.17
CA LEU A 178 4.59 22.04 5.48
C LEU A 178 3.45 22.15 6.47
N THR A 179 2.74 23.28 6.41
CA THR A 179 1.46 23.49 7.10
C THR A 179 0.32 23.51 6.09
N GLY A 180 -0.73 22.74 6.37
CA GLY A 180 -1.87 22.61 5.48
C GLY A 180 -3.14 22.09 6.16
N GLU A 181 -4.20 21.99 5.39
CA GLU A 181 -5.44 21.33 5.76
C GLU A 181 -5.47 19.92 5.16
N MET A 182 -5.65 18.91 6.01
CA MET A 182 -5.85 17.53 5.58
C MET A 182 -7.32 17.16 5.73
N THR A 183 -7.92 16.62 4.66
CA THR A 183 -9.30 16.12 4.67
C THR A 183 -9.31 14.61 4.47
N ILE A 184 -9.87 13.89 5.44
CA ILE A 184 -10.09 12.44 5.38
C ILE A 184 -11.52 12.18 5.84
N HIS A 185 -12.24 11.31 5.12
CA HIS A 185 -13.61 10.91 5.49
C HIS A 185 -14.55 12.12 5.70
N GLY A 186 -14.40 13.14 4.84
CA GLY A 186 -15.20 14.37 4.86
C GLY A 186 -14.92 15.33 6.02
N LYS A 187 -13.96 15.02 6.90
CA LYS A 187 -13.53 15.92 7.98
C LYS A 187 -12.16 16.53 7.66
N THR A 188 -12.03 17.82 7.92
CA THR A 188 -10.81 18.60 7.67
C THR A 188 -10.18 19.03 8.98
N ASN A 189 -8.88 18.81 9.13
CA ASN A 189 -8.09 19.25 10.27
C ASN A 189 -6.76 19.88 9.80
N PRO A 190 -6.21 20.86 10.52
CA PRO A 190 -4.89 21.41 10.22
C PRO A 190 -3.79 20.40 10.58
N VAL A 191 -2.75 20.36 9.77
CA VAL A 191 -1.56 19.52 9.96
C VAL A 191 -0.31 20.34 9.66
N THR A 192 0.68 20.23 10.54
CA THR A 192 2.05 20.68 10.30
C THR A 192 2.97 19.48 10.45
N HIS A 193 3.79 19.21 9.44
CA HIS A 193 4.70 18.06 9.44
C HIS A 193 5.95 18.32 8.60
N GLU A 194 7.06 17.71 9.00
CA GLU A 194 8.32 17.70 8.26
C GLU A 194 8.31 16.57 7.21
N PHE A 195 8.47 16.93 5.94
CA PHE A 195 8.55 15.99 4.83
C PHE A 195 9.98 15.90 4.31
N ALA A 196 10.39 14.70 3.93
CA ALA A 196 11.60 14.49 3.14
C ALA A 196 11.34 14.93 1.71
N ALA A 197 12.25 15.71 1.12
CA ALA A 197 12.14 16.15 -0.26
C ALA A 197 13.50 16.11 -0.98
N ALA A 198 13.49 15.75 -2.25
CA ALA A 198 14.68 15.66 -3.07
C ALA A 198 14.45 16.16 -4.49
N ARG A 199 15.40 16.94 -5.01
CA ARG A 199 15.46 17.35 -6.41
C ARG A 199 16.34 16.36 -7.16
N SER A 200 15.84 15.73 -8.21
CA SER A 200 16.62 14.74 -8.96
C SER A 200 16.23 14.69 -10.44
N GLY A 201 17.20 14.96 -11.32
CA GLY A 201 16.92 15.22 -12.73
C GLY A 201 15.93 16.38 -12.89
N SER A 202 14.89 16.17 -13.69
CA SER A 202 13.77 17.11 -13.88
C SER A 202 12.57 16.80 -12.98
N SER A 203 12.80 16.18 -11.81
CA SER A 203 11.75 15.74 -10.89
C SER A 203 12.00 16.24 -9.48
N VAL A 204 10.91 16.40 -8.74
CA VAL A 204 10.90 16.58 -7.29
C VAL A 204 10.22 15.37 -6.68
N TYR A 205 10.82 14.81 -5.63
CA TYR A 205 10.24 13.76 -4.84
C TYR A 205 9.94 14.30 -3.45
N VAL A 206 8.79 13.95 -2.89
CA VAL A 206 8.39 14.31 -1.52
C VAL A 206 7.89 13.05 -0.83
N ALA A 207 8.28 12.80 0.42
CA ALA A 207 7.74 11.70 1.20
C ALA A 207 7.58 12.06 2.68
N GLY A 208 6.65 11.39 3.36
CA GLY A 208 6.42 11.59 4.78
C GLY A 208 5.50 10.53 5.38
N ASP A 209 5.69 10.32 6.68
CA ASP A 209 4.85 9.48 7.53
C ASP A 209 4.15 10.39 8.55
N VAL A 210 3.00 10.92 8.15
CA VAL A 210 2.26 11.94 8.91
C VAL A 210 1.48 11.27 10.03
N PRO A 211 1.79 11.51 11.32
CA PRO A 211 1.05 10.92 12.42
C PRO A 211 -0.36 11.52 12.52
N ILE A 212 -1.37 10.68 12.73
CA ILE A 212 -2.76 11.11 12.91
C ILE A 212 -3.46 10.33 14.01
N ASN A 213 -4.51 10.93 14.60
CA ASN A 213 -5.56 10.19 15.27
C ASN A 213 -6.75 10.01 14.30
N ARG A 214 -7.12 8.76 13.99
CA ARG A 214 -8.20 8.47 13.05
C ARG A 214 -9.57 8.98 13.51
N LEU A 215 -9.78 9.16 14.82
CA LEU A 215 -11.05 9.64 15.38
C LEU A 215 -11.29 11.12 15.07
N ASP A 216 -10.22 11.91 14.91
CA ASP A 216 -10.32 13.33 14.49
C ASP A 216 -10.94 13.46 13.10
N TYR A 217 -10.83 12.41 12.29
CA TYR A 217 -11.44 12.28 10.97
C TYR A 217 -12.77 11.51 10.97
N GLY A 218 -13.25 11.08 12.14
CA GLY A 218 -14.46 10.27 12.28
C GLY A 218 -14.33 8.89 11.64
N VAL A 219 -13.11 8.39 11.51
CA VAL A 219 -12.84 7.04 11.01
C VAL A 219 -12.88 6.09 12.20
N GLU A 220 -14.01 5.42 12.37
CA GLU A 220 -14.29 4.52 13.50
C GLU A 220 -14.14 3.04 13.13
N SER A 221 -13.80 2.21 14.11
CA SER A 221 -13.77 0.75 13.92
C SER A 221 -15.17 0.16 14.16
N PRO A 222 -15.62 -0.83 13.37
CA PRO A 222 -16.91 -1.47 13.62
C PRO A 222 -16.96 -2.18 14.99
N GLU A 223 -18.12 -2.15 15.65
CA GLU A 223 -18.31 -2.64 17.04
C GLU A 223 -18.03 -4.14 17.28
N PHE A 224 -17.93 -4.96 16.22
CA PHE A 224 -17.81 -6.43 16.31
C PHE A 224 -16.49 -6.97 15.75
N VAL A 225 -15.45 -6.15 15.64
CA VAL A 225 -14.12 -6.62 15.19
C VAL A 225 -13.35 -7.19 16.38
N ALA A 226 -12.85 -8.43 16.24
CA ALA A 226 -12.06 -9.11 17.28
C ALA A 226 -10.68 -8.47 17.54
N ALA A 227 -10.28 -7.53 16.68
CA ALA A 227 -9.05 -6.75 16.76
C ALA A 227 -9.41 -5.28 16.98
N THR A 228 -8.76 -4.64 17.95
CA THR A 228 -8.88 -3.19 18.14
C THR A 228 -7.83 -2.49 17.29
N ILE A 229 -8.27 -1.63 16.35
CA ILE A 229 -7.36 -0.76 15.60
C ILE A 229 -6.99 0.42 16.50
N ASN A 230 -5.69 0.68 16.64
CA ASN A 230 -5.20 1.83 17.40
C ASN A 230 -5.81 3.12 16.83
N GLU A 231 -6.01 4.10 17.70
CA GLU A 231 -6.48 5.42 17.31
C GLU A 231 -5.37 6.18 16.58
N GLU A 232 -4.14 6.03 17.08
CA GLU A 232 -2.93 6.59 16.47
C GLU A 232 -2.38 5.69 15.37
N GLY A 233 -2.02 6.33 14.26
CA GLY A 233 -1.34 5.72 13.13
C GLY A 233 -0.75 6.79 12.23
N GLU A 234 -0.45 6.42 11.00
CA GLU A 234 0.24 7.27 10.04
C GLU A 234 -0.49 7.30 8.70
N ILE A 235 -0.46 8.46 8.06
CA ILE A 235 -0.67 8.60 6.61
C ILE A 235 0.70 8.59 5.95
N ASN A 236 0.93 7.65 5.05
CA ASN A 236 2.23 7.45 4.41
C ASN A 236 2.13 7.94 2.96
N VAL A 237 2.97 8.89 2.57
CA VAL A 237 2.93 9.51 1.24
C VAL A 237 4.31 9.50 0.60
N ARG A 238 4.34 9.27 -0.71
CA ARG A 238 5.47 9.51 -1.58
C ARG A 238 4.96 10.07 -2.90
N LEU A 239 5.40 11.26 -3.27
CA LEU A 239 5.02 11.96 -4.49
C LEU A 239 6.19 11.99 -5.44
N HIS A 240 5.93 11.67 -6.71
CA HIS A 240 6.80 11.99 -7.84
C HIS A 240 6.17 13.16 -8.59
N LEU A 241 6.83 14.30 -8.58
CA LEU A 241 6.40 15.51 -9.27
C LEU A 241 7.32 15.79 -10.46
N THR A 242 6.73 16.23 -11.56
CA THR A 242 7.45 16.70 -12.74
C THR A 242 7.03 18.12 -13.06
N LYS A 243 7.99 18.92 -13.51
CA LYS A 243 7.75 20.30 -13.95
C LYS A 243 6.91 20.28 -15.22
N ASP A 244 5.92 21.16 -15.30
CA ASP A 244 5.09 21.35 -16.50
C ASP A 244 5.85 22.04 -17.65
#